data_AF-A0A7L5YMU6-F1
#
_entry.id   AF-A0A7L5YMU6-F1
#
_cell.length_a   1.000
_cell.length_b   1.000
_cell.length_c   1.000
_cell.angle_alpha   90.00
_cell.angle_beta   90.00
_cell.angle_gamma   90.00
#
_symmetry.space_group_name_H-M   'P 1'
#
loop_
_entity.id
_entity.type
_entity.pdbx_description
1 polymer ?
#
loop_
_entity_poly.entity_id
_entity_poly.type
_entity_poly.pdbx_seq_one_letter_code
_entity_poly.pdbx_strand_id
1 'polypeptide(L)'
;MTVIAIKPAGIVTPSGNGATAPQPASAALPPGLIQLDEALAALHAHKGAWVATGVDERIALLAEIRQRMAAIGQRWVGSILEAKGTAGDAFGTGEEWANYALVLRWMRLLHRSLLDIQRYGRPRLPESPKTRPDGRASVRVYPQTHFDRMLFMGVTGEVWMQPGVTPADVTARQAAICQEQSHPGQVLLLLGAATRLSSSLHAGR
;
A
#
# COMPACT_ATOMS: atom_id res chain seq x y z
N MET A 1 -23.19 -8.21 8.98
CA MET A 1 -21.99 -7.54 9.54
C MET A 1 -20.79 -8.24 8.94
N THR A 2 -20.13 -7.64 7.95
CA THR A 2 -19.03 -8.29 7.22
C THR A 2 -17.71 -7.87 7.84
N VAL A 3 -16.95 -8.85 8.34
CA VAL A 3 -15.62 -8.66 8.92
C VAL A 3 -14.59 -9.12 7.90
N ILE A 4 -13.77 -8.19 7.41
CA ILE A 4 -12.60 -8.54 6.59
C ILE A 4 -11.41 -8.62 7.52
N ALA A 5 -10.89 -9.84 7.70
CA ALA A 5 -9.67 -10.11 8.46
C ALA A 5 -8.47 -10.09 7.52
N ILE A 6 -7.56 -9.14 7.73
CA ILE A 6 -6.28 -9.13 7.02
C ILE A 6 -5.26 -9.85 7.90
N LYS A 7 -4.92 -11.09 7.54
CA LYS A 7 -3.84 -11.85 8.18
C LYS A 7 -2.51 -11.26 7.70
N PRO A 8 -1.62 -10.80 8.58
CA PRO A 8 -0.29 -10.37 8.15
C PRO A 8 0.43 -11.57 7.51
N ALA A 9 0.89 -11.41 6.27
CA ALA A 9 1.76 -12.38 5.64
C ALA A 9 3.10 -12.40 6.40
N GLY A 10 3.61 -13.59 6.70
CA GLY A 10 4.95 -13.73 7.28
C GLY A 10 5.99 -13.14 6.32
N ILE A 11 6.98 -12.46 6.88
CA ILE A 11 8.18 -12.09 6.12
C ILE A 11 8.88 -13.40 5.78
N VAL A 12 8.86 -13.79 4.50
CA VAL A 12 9.67 -14.89 4.00
C VAL A 12 11.07 -14.34 3.79
N THR A 13 12.00 -14.66 4.70
CA THR A 13 13.43 -14.54 4.42
C THR A 13 13.79 -15.58 3.36
N PRO A 14 14.42 -15.21 2.24
CA PRO A 14 14.80 -16.18 1.22
C PRO A 14 15.88 -17.09 1.81
N SER A 15 15.49 -18.34 2.13
CA SER A 15 16.46 -19.40 2.42
C SER A 15 17.04 -19.85 1.08
N GLY A 16 18.36 -19.74 0.95
CA GLY A 16 19.07 -20.11 -0.26
C GLY A 16 18.93 -21.61 -0.52
N ASN A 17 18.23 -21.97 -1.58
CA ASN A 17 18.39 -23.25 -2.25
C ASN A 17 18.19 -23.02 -3.75
N GLY A 18 19.30 -23.15 -4.48
CA GLY A 18 19.36 -22.98 -5.92
C GLY A 18 18.53 -24.04 -6.63
N ALA A 19 17.43 -23.60 -7.24
CA ALA A 19 16.80 -24.31 -8.33
C ALA A 19 16.94 -23.43 -9.57
N THR A 20 17.81 -23.87 -10.49
CA THR A 20 18.08 -23.16 -11.75
C THR A 20 16.83 -23.22 -12.63
N ALA A 21 16.14 -22.08 -12.76
CA ALA A 21 15.06 -21.94 -13.74
C ALA A 21 15.65 -21.92 -15.16
N PRO A 22 15.00 -22.55 -16.16
CA PRO A 22 15.47 -22.49 -17.54
C PRO A 22 15.50 -21.05 -18.03
N GLN A 23 16.68 -20.62 -18.48
CA GLN A 23 16.95 -19.27 -18.96
C GLN A 23 16.41 -19.14 -20.39
N PRO A 24 15.46 -18.25 -20.68
CA PRO A 24 15.01 -18.02 -22.05
C PRO A 24 16.19 -17.46 -22.87
N ALA A 25 16.29 -17.91 -24.12
CA ALA A 25 17.36 -17.51 -25.03
C ALA A 25 17.49 -15.99 -25.10
N SER A 26 18.75 -15.52 -25.07
CA SER A 26 19.15 -14.11 -25.03
C SER A 26 18.73 -13.37 -26.31
N ALA A 27 17.45 -13.00 -26.39
CA ALA A 27 17.04 -11.87 -27.22
C ALA A 27 17.48 -10.58 -26.51
N ALA A 28 17.98 -9.61 -27.28
CA ALA A 28 18.47 -8.34 -26.76
C ALA A 28 17.52 -7.75 -25.70
N LEU A 29 18.10 -7.34 -24.57
CA LEU A 29 17.39 -6.81 -23.41
C LEU A 29 16.46 -5.66 -23.84
N PRO A 30 15.18 -5.65 -23.44
CA PRO A 30 14.26 -4.58 -23.81
C PRO A 30 14.78 -3.21 -23.30
N PRO A 31 14.53 -2.11 -24.04
CA PRO A 31 15.12 -0.78 -23.80
C PRO A 31 14.77 -0.08 -22.46
N GLY A 32 14.20 -0.80 -21.49
CA GLY A 32 13.87 -0.28 -20.14
C GLY A 32 14.78 -0.79 -19.03
N LEU A 33 15.71 -1.72 -19.28
CA LEU A 33 16.55 -2.29 -18.21
C LEU A 33 17.67 -1.35 -17.75
N ILE A 34 18.25 -0.56 -18.65
CA ILE A 34 19.22 0.50 -18.27
C ILE A 34 18.55 1.55 -17.38
N GLN A 35 17.32 1.95 -17.72
CA GLN A 35 16.52 2.89 -16.93
C GLN A 35 16.17 2.32 -15.55
N LEU A 36 15.98 0.99 -15.45
CA LEU A 36 15.76 0.32 -14.19
C LEU A 36 17.01 0.32 -13.31
N ASP A 37 18.19 0.03 -13.87
CA ASP A 37 19.46 0.06 -13.12
C ASP A 37 19.76 1.47 -12.60
N GLU A 38 19.53 2.50 -13.42
CA GLU A 38 19.65 3.91 -13.00
C GLU A 38 18.66 4.26 -11.88
N ALA A 39 17.39 3.86 -12.01
CA ALA A 39 16.38 4.09 -10.98
C ALA A 39 16.73 3.35 -9.67
N LEU A 40 17.22 2.11 -9.75
CA LEU A 40 17.67 1.35 -8.59
C LEU A 40 18.89 2.02 -7.94
N ALA A 41 19.87 2.47 -8.73
CA ALA A 41 21.03 3.20 -8.23
C ALA A 41 20.60 4.48 -7.49
N ALA A 42 19.65 5.23 -8.04
CA ALA A 42 19.09 6.42 -7.40
C ALA A 42 18.39 6.07 -6.08
N LEU A 43 17.57 5.02 -6.03
CA LEU A 43 16.93 4.55 -4.79
C LEU A 43 17.97 4.12 -3.75
N HIS A 44 19.01 3.40 -4.18
CA HIS A 44 20.09 2.97 -3.29
C HIS A 44 20.88 4.13 -2.70
N ALA A 45 21.14 5.17 -3.48
CA ALA A 45 21.85 6.37 -3.03
C ALA A 45 21.02 7.19 -2.02
N HIS A 46 19.70 7.26 -2.18
CA HIS A 46 18.84 8.15 -1.38
C HIS A 46 18.10 7.46 -0.23
N LYS A 47 18.13 6.13 -0.11
CA LYS A 47 17.43 5.39 0.97
C LYS A 47 17.79 5.87 2.38
N GLY A 48 19.05 6.29 2.60
CA GLY A 48 19.51 6.82 3.89
C GLY A 48 18.86 8.16 4.21
N ALA A 49 18.86 9.08 3.24
CA ALA A 49 18.20 10.37 3.37
C ALA A 49 16.69 10.20 3.63
N TRP A 50 16.04 9.27 2.93
CA TRP A 50 14.62 8.97 3.16
C TRP A 50 14.33 8.45 4.57
N VAL A 51 15.21 7.62 5.15
CA VAL A 51 15.05 7.19 6.56
C VAL A 51 15.18 8.39 7.50
N ALA A 52 16.13 9.27 7.25
CA ALA A 52 16.38 10.45 8.06
C ALA A 52 15.27 11.53 7.95
N THR A 53 14.40 11.46 6.94
CA THR A 53 13.25 12.36 6.80
C THR A 53 12.34 12.25 8.04
N GLY A 54 12.23 13.35 8.78
CA GLY A 54 11.43 13.43 10.01
C GLY A 54 9.92 13.42 9.74
N VAL A 55 9.11 13.24 10.79
CA VAL A 55 7.64 13.21 10.68
C VAL A 55 7.09 14.51 10.10
N ASP A 56 7.62 15.67 10.50
CA ASP A 56 7.17 16.98 10.04
C ASP A 56 7.41 17.17 8.53
N GLU A 57 8.57 16.76 8.04
CA GLU A 57 8.90 16.82 6.62
C GLU A 57 8.03 15.84 5.81
N ARG A 58 7.79 14.62 6.32
CA ARG A 58 6.86 13.67 5.70
C ARG A 58 5.44 14.21 5.62
N ILE A 59 4.98 14.95 6.64
CA ILE A 59 3.69 15.64 6.65
C ILE A 59 3.64 16.68 5.53
N ALA A 60 4.66 17.52 5.43
CA ALA A 60 4.74 18.56 4.39
C ALA A 60 4.76 17.95 2.97
N LEU A 61 5.61 16.95 2.73
CA LEU A 61 5.69 16.24 1.45
C LEU A 61 4.35 15.62 1.06
N LEU A 62 3.68 14.94 2.00
CA LEU A 62 2.40 14.31 1.72
C LEU A 62 1.28 15.33 1.51
N ALA A 63 1.32 16.48 2.19
CA ALA A 63 0.38 17.58 1.94
C ALA A 63 0.54 18.14 0.52
N GLU A 64 1.78 18.35 0.06
CA GLU A 64 2.08 18.79 -1.30
C GLU A 64 1.63 17.74 -2.33
N ILE A 65 1.98 16.46 -2.13
CA ILE A 65 1.56 15.37 -3.01
C ILE A 65 0.03 15.33 -3.11
N ARG A 66 -0.69 15.44 -1.98
CA ARG A 66 -2.16 15.45 -1.98
C ARG A 66 -2.74 16.59 -2.81
N GLN A 67 -2.19 17.80 -2.68
CA GLN A 67 -2.64 18.96 -3.43
C GLN A 67 -2.40 18.79 -4.93
N ARG A 68 -1.21 18.34 -5.31
CA ARG A 68 -0.86 18.09 -6.72
C ARG A 68 -1.69 16.96 -7.31
N MET A 69 -1.89 15.88 -6.55
CA MET A 69 -2.71 14.75 -6.98
C MET A 69 -4.14 15.19 -7.25
N ALA A 70 -4.76 15.93 -6.33
CA ALA A 70 -6.14 16.41 -6.49
C ALA A 70 -6.35 17.21 -7.79
N ALA A 71 -5.33 17.93 -8.27
CA ALA A 71 -5.38 18.74 -9.48
C ALA A 71 -5.28 17.94 -10.79
N ILE A 72 -4.92 16.65 -10.76
CA ILE A 72 -4.58 15.88 -11.97
C ILE A 72 -5.58 14.76 -12.30
N GLY A 73 -6.74 14.71 -11.65
CA GLY A 73 -7.70 13.60 -11.78
C GLY A 73 -8.11 13.29 -13.22
N GLN A 74 -8.44 14.32 -14.01
CA GLN A 74 -8.80 14.14 -15.42
C GLN A 74 -7.67 13.50 -16.22
N ARG A 75 -6.43 14.00 -16.05
CA ARG A 75 -5.25 13.48 -16.74
C ARG A 75 -4.94 12.04 -16.30
N TRP A 76 -5.03 11.75 -15.00
CA TRP A 76 -4.81 10.42 -14.45
C TRP A 76 -5.77 9.40 -15.07
N VAL A 77 -7.07 9.68 -15.03
CA VAL A 77 -8.11 8.78 -15.55
C VAL A 77 -7.97 8.64 -17.06
N GLY A 78 -7.80 9.75 -17.79
CA GLY A 78 -7.62 9.75 -19.23
C GLY A 78 -6.45 8.86 -19.68
N SER A 79 -5.27 9.02 -19.06
CA SER A 79 -4.10 8.21 -19.41
C SER A 79 -4.28 6.72 -19.16
N ILE A 80 -5.03 6.32 -18.12
CA ILE A 80 -5.31 4.90 -17.87
C ILE A 80 -6.29 4.34 -18.91
N LEU A 81 -7.35 5.07 -19.22
CA LEU A 81 -8.33 4.64 -20.22
C LEU A 81 -7.71 4.52 -21.62
N GLU A 82 -6.84 5.46 -21.98
CA GLU A 82 -6.04 5.42 -23.22
C GLU A 82 -5.14 4.17 -23.23
N ALA A 83 -4.39 3.92 -22.17
CA ALA A 83 -3.50 2.76 -22.06
C ALA A 83 -4.25 1.42 -22.08
N LYS A 84 -5.46 1.38 -21.51
CA LYS A 84 -6.32 0.19 -21.52
C LYS A 84 -7.11 0.02 -22.82
N GLY A 85 -7.16 1.04 -23.67
CA GLY A 85 -8.01 1.05 -24.87
C GLY A 85 -9.51 1.05 -24.55
N THR A 86 -9.91 1.53 -23.36
CA THR A 86 -11.31 1.54 -22.88
C THR A 86 -11.90 2.96 -22.86
N ALA A 87 -11.31 3.88 -23.61
CA ALA A 87 -11.85 5.23 -23.76
C ALA A 87 -13.27 5.18 -24.35
N GLY A 88 -14.25 5.79 -23.66
CA GLY A 88 -15.66 5.79 -24.06
C GLY A 88 -16.50 4.66 -23.45
N ASP A 89 -15.90 3.69 -22.77
CA ASP A 89 -16.66 2.75 -21.93
C ASP A 89 -17.06 3.46 -20.62
N ALA A 90 -18.36 3.62 -20.41
CA ALA A 90 -18.90 4.23 -19.20
C ALA A 90 -18.55 3.45 -17.94
N PHE A 91 -18.48 2.11 -18.02
CA PHE A 91 -18.13 1.26 -16.88
C PHE A 91 -16.64 1.43 -16.54
N GLY A 92 -15.74 1.23 -17.51
CA GLY A 92 -14.31 1.44 -17.31
C GLY A 92 -13.97 2.85 -16.84
N THR A 93 -14.66 3.87 -17.36
CA THR A 93 -14.50 5.26 -16.89
C THR A 93 -14.88 5.41 -15.42
N GLY A 94 -16.02 4.86 -15.02
CA GLY A 94 -16.46 4.89 -13.62
C GLY A 94 -15.50 4.17 -12.67
N GLU A 95 -14.97 3.01 -13.10
CA GLU A 95 -13.98 2.25 -12.34
C GLU A 95 -12.71 3.06 -12.08
N GLU A 96 -12.17 3.74 -13.10
CA GLU A 96 -10.95 4.54 -12.94
C GLU A 96 -11.15 5.76 -12.05
N TRP A 97 -12.32 6.40 -12.10
CA TRP A 97 -12.66 7.44 -11.14
C TRP A 97 -12.75 6.92 -9.71
N ALA A 98 -13.31 5.72 -9.51
CA ALA A 98 -13.37 5.08 -8.20
C ALA A 98 -11.96 4.73 -7.67
N ASN A 99 -11.10 4.18 -8.53
CA ASN A 99 -9.69 3.89 -8.22
C ASN A 99 -8.93 5.16 -7.82
N TYR A 100 -9.09 6.24 -8.59
CA TYR A 100 -8.50 7.53 -8.30
C TYR A 100 -8.98 8.11 -6.94
N ALA A 101 -10.29 8.02 -6.66
CA ALA A 101 -10.85 8.43 -5.38
C ALA A 101 -10.30 7.61 -4.19
N LEU A 102 -10.06 6.31 -4.38
CA LEU A 102 -9.45 5.44 -3.37
C LEU A 102 -8.01 5.87 -3.06
N VAL A 103 -7.22 6.22 -4.07
CA VAL A 103 -5.84 6.72 -3.89
C VAL A 103 -5.85 8.04 -3.10
N LEU A 104 -6.71 8.99 -3.45
CA LEU A 104 -6.86 10.26 -2.70
C LEU A 104 -7.25 10.01 -1.23
N ARG A 105 -8.14 9.04 -1.00
CA ARG A 105 -8.55 8.62 0.34
C ARG A 105 -7.39 8.00 1.12
N TRP A 106 -6.60 7.12 0.53
CA TRP A 106 -5.42 6.52 1.18
C TRP A 106 -4.40 7.58 1.58
N MET A 107 -4.09 8.53 0.70
CA MET A 107 -3.19 9.64 1.05
C MET A 107 -3.74 10.49 2.20
N ARG A 108 -5.07 10.69 2.27
CA ARG A 108 -5.72 11.38 3.40
C ARG A 108 -5.51 10.64 4.72
N LEU A 109 -5.71 9.32 4.71
CA LEU A 109 -5.56 8.49 5.91
C LEU A 109 -4.10 8.41 6.36
N LEU A 110 -3.16 8.29 5.42
CA LEU A 110 -1.73 8.31 5.73
C LEU A 110 -1.30 9.65 6.35
N HIS A 111 -1.75 10.77 5.77
CA HIS A 111 -1.47 12.10 6.30
C HIS A 111 -2.03 12.27 7.71
N ARG A 112 -3.24 11.76 7.96
CA ARG A 112 -3.83 11.76 9.29
C ARG A 112 -3.01 10.95 10.30
N SER A 113 -2.54 9.76 9.91
CA SER A 113 -1.69 8.93 10.76
C SER A 113 -0.40 9.64 11.14
N LEU A 114 0.23 10.35 10.20
CA LEU A 114 1.44 11.14 10.47
C LEU A 114 1.16 12.31 11.43
N LEU A 115 0.05 13.03 11.26
CA LEU A 115 -0.36 14.09 12.19
C LEU A 115 -0.64 13.54 13.61
N ASP A 116 -1.25 12.36 13.70
CA ASP A 116 -1.47 11.72 15.00
C ASP A 116 -0.13 11.27 15.62
N ILE A 117 0.83 10.79 14.83
CA ILE A 117 2.20 10.48 15.31
C ILE A 117 2.89 11.75 15.82
N GLN A 118 2.85 12.85 15.07
CA GLN A 118 3.42 14.13 15.49
C GLN A 118 2.84 14.60 16.83
N ARG A 119 1.52 14.46 17.02
CA ARG A 119 0.82 14.99 18.20
C ARG A 119 0.80 14.06 19.41
N TYR A 120 0.76 12.75 19.19
CA TYR A 120 0.51 11.75 20.24
C TYR A 120 1.57 10.65 20.29
N GLY A 121 2.60 10.72 19.45
CA GLY A 121 3.63 9.68 19.30
C GLY A 121 3.17 8.46 18.51
N ARG A 122 1.87 8.30 18.23
CA ARG A 122 1.30 7.14 17.51
C ARG A 122 0.00 7.48 16.78
N PRO A 123 -0.37 6.70 15.73
CA PRO A 123 -1.66 6.83 15.08
C PRO A 123 -2.80 6.52 16.05
N ARG A 124 -3.89 7.27 15.97
CA ARG A 124 -5.08 6.95 16.78
C ARG A 124 -5.87 5.82 16.14
N LEU A 125 -6.22 4.85 16.96
CA LEU A 125 -7.08 3.74 16.56
C LEU A 125 -8.55 4.09 16.88
N PRO A 126 -9.51 3.58 16.09
CA PRO A 126 -10.94 3.73 16.35
C PRO A 126 -11.36 3.15 17.70
N GLU A 127 -10.73 2.04 18.08
CA GLU A 127 -10.96 1.33 19.34
C GLU A 127 -9.63 0.82 19.90
N SER A 128 -9.57 0.66 21.22
CA SER A 128 -8.44 0.00 21.88
C SER A 128 -8.31 -1.45 21.40
N PRO A 129 -7.08 -1.97 21.24
CA PRO A 129 -6.86 -3.39 20.94
C PRO A 129 -7.47 -4.30 22.03
N LYS A 130 -7.97 -5.47 21.61
CA LYS A 130 -8.67 -6.43 22.47
C LYS A 130 -8.13 -7.84 22.22
N THR A 131 -8.18 -8.68 23.24
CA THR A 131 -7.90 -10.11 23.10
C THR A 131 -9.11 -10.82 22.52
N ARG A 132 -8.88 -11.63 21.49
CA ARG A 132 -9.88 -12.48 20.84
C ARG A 132 -10.08 -13.79 21.62
N PRO A 133 -11.18 -14.54 21.36
CA PRO A 133 -11.39 -15.86 21.96
C PRO A 133 -10.29 -16.89 21.65
N ASP A 134 -9.57 -16.74 20.55
CA ASP A 134 -8.43 -17.59 20.16
C ASP A 134 -7.09 -17.16 20.83
N GLY A 135 -7.15 -16.20 21.77
CA GLY A 135 -6.00 -15.68 22.51
C GLY A 135 -5.17 -14.63 21.76
N ARG A 136 -5.50 -14.30 20.50
CA ARG A 136 -4.74 -13.31 19.72
C ARG A 136 -5.17 -11.89 20.05
N ALA A 137 -4.25 -10.93 19.99
CA ALA A 137 -4.61 -9.53 19.98
C ALA A 137 -5.27 -9.14 18.64
N SER A 138 -6.27 -8.28 18.71
CA SER A 138 -6.96 -7.73 17.56
C SER A 138 -7.25 -6.25 17.74
N VAL A 139 -7.30 -5.53 16.63
CA VAL A 139 -7.62 -4.11 16.63
C VAL A 139 -8.54 -3.79 15.47
N ARG A 140 -9.59 -3.01 15.74
CA ARG A 140 -10.45 -2.47 14.70
C ARG A 140 -9.73 -1.31 14.03
N VAL A 141 -9.52 -1.41 12.73
CA VAL A 141 -8.85 -0.38 11.92
C VAL A 141 -9.81 0.32 10.96
N TYR A 142 -11.04 -0.18 10.84
CA TYR A 142 -12.06 0.38 9.99
C TYR A 142 -13.46 0.16 10.60
N PRO A 143 -14.36 1.16 10.59
CA PRO A 143 -14.22 2.52 10.04
C PRO A 143 -13.43 3.48 10.95
N GLN A 144 -12.68 4.42 10.33
CA GLN A 144 -11.88 5.43 11.05
C GLN A 144 -12.63 6.74 11.29
N THR A 145 -13.57 7.08 10.41
CA THR A 145 -14.31 8.34 10.43
C THR A 145 -15.82 8.14 10.27
N HIS A 146 -16.63 9.15 10.58
CA HIS A 146 -18.06 9.12 10.28
C HIS A 146 -18.33 8.99 8.78
N PHE A 147 -17.49 9.61 7.95
CA PHE A 147 -17.57 9.49 6.50
C PHE A 147 -17.35 8.05 6.02
N ASP A 148 -16.42 7.32 6.63
CA ASP A 148 -16.21 5.90 6.35
C ASP A 148 -17.45 5.05 6.71
N ARG A 149 -18.09 5.34 7.84
CA ARG A 149 -19.33 4.67 8.26
C ARG A 149 -20.47 4.88 7.26
N MET A 150 -20.56 6.07 6.68
CA MET A 150 -21.58 6.41 5.69
C MET A 150 -21.31 5.74 4.34
N LEU A 151 -20.07 5.77 3.86
CA LEU A 151 -19.72 5.18 2.57
C LEU A 151 -19.86 3.66 2.53
N PHE A 152 -19.50 2.98 3.62
CA PHE A 152 -19.52 1.52 3.68
C PHE A 152 -20.26 1.06 4.94
N MET A 153 -21.56 1.32 4.97
CA MET A 153 -22.42 0.94 6.08
C MET A 153 -22.35 -0.57 6.36
N GLY A 154 -22.19 -0.93 7.64
CA GLY A 154 -22.14 -2.33 8.08
C GLY A 154 -20.83 -3.07 7.82
N VAL A 155 -19.81 -2.38 7.28
CA VAL A 155 -18.48 -2.94 7.04
C VAL A 155 -17.52 -2.58 8.16
N THR A 156 -16.81 -3.58 8.66
CA THR A 156 -15.74 -3.41 9.66
C THR A 156 -14.48 -4.13 9.22
N GLY A 157 -13.33 -3.54 9.52
CA GLY A 157 -12.01 -4.12 9.26
C GLY A 157 -11.24 -4.29 10.55
N GLU A 158 -10.72 -5.49 10.75
CA GLU A 158 -9.91 -5.84 11.92
C GLU A 158 -8.56 -6.40 11.48
N VAL A 159 -7.51 -5.97 12.18
CA VAL A 159 -6.18 -6.56 12.05
C VAL A 159 -5.97 -7.51 13.21
N TRP A 160 -5.60 -8.75 12.90
CA TRP A 160 -5.29 -9.76 13.90
C TRP A 160 -3.79 -9.96 13.97
N MET A 161 -3.27 -9.89 15.19
CA MET A 161 -1.84 -10.02 15.43
C MET A 161 -1.43 -11.49 15.41
N GLN A 162 -0.14 -11.71 15.24
CA GLN A 162 0.45 -13.03 15.41
C GLN A 162 0.28 -13.51 16.86
N PRO A 163 0.21 -14.84 17.11
CA PRO A 163 0.24 -15.37 18.47
C PRO A 163 1.42 -14.83 19.27
N GLY A 164 1.20 -14.52 20.55
CA GLY A 164 2.22 -13.96 21.44
C GLY A 164 2.28 -12.43 21.48
N VAL A 165 1.60 -11.72 20.58
CA VAL A 165 1.45 -10.25 20.66
C VAL A 165 0.25 -9.91 21.53
N THR A 166 0.45 -9.15 22.60
CA THR A 166 -0.61 -8.69 23.50
C THR A 166 -1.26 -7.38 23.01
N PRO A 167 -2.49 -7.04 23.45
CA PRO A 167 -3.10 -5.74 23.17
C PRO A 167 -2.25 -4.53 23.59
N ALA A 168 -1.47 -4.67 24.67
CA ALA A 168 -0.54 -3.66 25.13
C ALA A 168 0.64 -3.49 24.14
N ASP A 169 1.19 -4.60 23.64
CA ASP A 169 2.27 -4.58 22.64
C ASP A 169 1.83 -3.90 21.36
N VAL A 170 0.59 -4.14 20.92
CA VAL A 170 0.03 -3.47 19.73
C VAL A 170 0.12 -1.97 19.88
N THR A 171 -0.25 -1.45 21.06
CA THR A 171 -0.33 -0.03 21.37
C THR A 171 1.05 0.60 21.59
N ALA A 172 1.97 -0.15 22.21
CA ALA A 172 3.34 0.29 22.51
C ALA A 172 4.23 0.33 21.25
N ARG A 173 4.05 -0.61 20.32
CA ARG A 173 4.91 -0.77 19.13
C ARG A 173 4.40 -0.03 17.89
N GLN A 174 3.31 0.73 17.99
CA GLN A 174 2.79 1.51 16.85
C GLN A 174 3.82 2.55 16.42
N ALA A 175 3.97 2.72 15.11
CA ALA A 175 4.85 3.73 14.52
C ALA A 175 6.31 3.67 14.98
N ALA A 176 6.82 2.49 15.36
CA ALA A 176 8.21 2.28 15.77
C ALA A 176 9.21 2.90 14.77
N ILE A 177 8.97 2.76 13.46
CA ILE A 177 9.81 3.36 12.39
C ILE A 177 9.91 4.88 12.47
N CYS A 178 8.86 5.56 12.94
CA CYS A 178 8.86 7.02 13.10
C CYS A 178 9.53 7.47 14.40
N GLN A 179 9.59 6.59 15.40
CA GLN A 179 10.17 6.85 16.72
C GLN A 179 11.66 6.47 16.77
N GLU A 180 12.02 5.34 16.18
CA GLU A 180 13.36 4.76 16.13
C GLU A 180 13.96 5.01 14.74
N GLN A 181 14.49 6.21 14.50
CA GLN A 181 15.10 6.61 13.22
C GLN A 181 16.46 5.92 12.93
N SER A 182 16.77 4.83 13.62
CA SER A 182 18.11 4.23 13.66
C SER A 182 18.26 2.95 12.83
N HIS A 183 17.34 2.67 11.92
CA HIS A 183 17.45 1.52 11.02
C HIS A 183 18.12 1.88 9.68
N PRO A 184 18.90 0.98 9.07
CA PRO A 184 19.47 1.23 7.75
C PRO A 184 18.36 1.29 6.69
N GLY A 185 18.47 2.25 5.76
CA GLY A 185 17.58 2.31 4.59
C GLY A 185 17.74 1.07 3.72
N GLN A 186 16.62 0.56 3.20
CA GLN A 186 16.54 -0.63 2.35
C GLN A 186 15.72 -0.33 1.10
N VAL A 187 16.05 -1.04 0.01
CA VAL A 187 15.30 -1.00 -1.25
C VAL A 187 14.69 -2.38 -1.44
N LEU A 188 13.38 -2.43 -1.71
CA LEU A 188 12.64 -3.66 -1.99
C LEU A 188 12.03 -3.55 -3.39
N LEU A 189 12.31 -4.54 -4.24
CA LEU A 189 11.67 -4.70 -5.54
C LEU A 189 10.45 -5.60 -5.40
N LEU A 190 9.26 -5.04 -5.65
CA LEU A 190 8.02 -5.80 -5.76
C LEU A 190 7.69 -6.01 -7.23
N LEU A 191 7.88 -7.24 -7.72
CA LEU A 191 7.48 -7.62 -9.07
C LEU A 191 5.99 -7.94 -9.07
N GLY A 192 5.20 -7.09 -9.73
CA GLY A 192 3.77 -7.35 -9.92
C GLY A 192 3.56 -8.53 -10.87
N ALA A 193 2.80 -9.54 -10.44
CA ALA A 193 2.25 -10.54 -11.35
C ALA A 193 1.05 -9.92 -12.08
N ALA A 194 1.23 -9.51 -13.34
CA ALA A 194 0.11 -9.12 -14.17
C ALA A 194 -0.64 -10.38 -14.63
N THR A 195 -1.87 -10.59 -14.15
CA THR A 195 -2.76 -11.64 -14.66
C THR A 195 -3.19 -11.26 -16.08
N ARG A 196 -2.66 -11.92 -17.10
CA ARG A 196 -3.25 -11.85 -18.45
C ARG A 196 -4.50 -12.71 -18.46
N LEU A 197 -5.68 -12.11 -18.49
CA LEU A 197 -6.91 -12.79 -18.89
C LEU A 197 -6.90 -12.87 -20.43
N SER A 198 -6.36 -13.95 -20.99
CA SER A 198 -6.62 -14.27 -22.40
C SER A 198 -7.95 -15.01 -22.49
N SER A 199 -9.02 -14.34 -22.89
CA SER A 199 -10.25 -15.02 -23.29
C SER A 199 -10.08 -15.57 -24.70
N SER A 200 -9.62 -16.81 -24.83
CA SER A 200 -9.79 -17.56 -26.08
C SER A 200 -11.19 -18.15 -26.10
N LEU A 201 -12.18 -17.39 -26.58
CA LEU A 201 -13.46 -17.95 -26.99
C LEU A 201 -13.23 -18.72 -28.30
N HIS A 202 -13.00 -20.04 -28.18
CA HIS A 202 -13.16 -20.96 -29.30
C HIS A 202 -14.65 -21.09 -29.59
N ALA A 203 -15.14 -20.34 -30.57
CA ALA A 203 -16.41 -20.63 -31.22
C ALA A 203 -16.20 -21.85 -32.12
N GLY A 204 -16.70 -23.01 -31.66
CA GLY A 204 -16.80 -24.20 -32.50
C GLY A 204 -17.73 -23.95 -33.69
N ARG A 205 -17.33 -24.51 -34.83
CA ARG A 205 -18.23 -24.89 -35.92
C ARG A 205 -17.92 -26.33 -36.28
#